data_AF-A0A973YVZ7-F1
#
_entry.id   AF-A0A973YVZ7-F1
#
_cell.length_a   1.000
_cell.length_b   1.000
_cell.length_c   1.000
_cell.angle_alpha   90.00
_cell.angle_beta   90.00
_cell.angle_gamma   90.00
#
_symmetry.space_group_name_H-M   'P 1'
#
loop_
_entity.id
_entity.type
_entity.pdbx_description
1 polymer ?
#
loop_
_entity_poly.entity_id
_entity_poly.type
_entity_poly.pdbx_seq_one_letter_code
_entity_poly.pdbx_strand_id
1 'polypeptide(L)'
;MKRSDSTPQVPIPETHAAQQVAYAWQIAARDLRFTHPELHAQMTEKVRKLLDAEVLDDPAIEIQKLQAEHTAASLMSEGLRRELDELRQALADAVPGIDAKVPAAEAARLRMRQLIEAGSRGSGLPAPAHKRGGDPADLTPTREILQAVADGTRNFTREEREWCVGEAMVLSGFSKTPVQLMEEGEPALARIILAAQA
;
A
#
# COMPACT_ATOMS: atom_id res chain seq x y z
N MET A 1 -55.27 -21.31 -5.20
CA MET A 1 -54.59 -20.05 -4.83
C MET A 1 -53.76 -19.56 -6.01
N LYS A 2 -54.07 -18.38 -6.55
CA LYS A 2 -53.32 -17.73 -7.64
C LYS A 2 -52.09 -17.04 -7.04
N ARG A 3 -50.90 -17.26 -7.59
CA ARG A 3 -49.69 -16.52 -7.24
C ARG A 3 -49.78 -15.15 -7.90
N SER A 4 -49.79 -14.10 -7.09
CA SER A 4 -49.62 -12.72 -7.55
C SER A 4 -48.12 -12.48 -7.70
N ASP A 5 -47.62 -12.45 -8.94
CA ASP A 5 -46.34 -11.83 -9.25
C ASP A 5 -46.51 -10.31 -9.11
N SER A 6 -46.28 -9.82 -7.90
CA SER A 6 -46.17 -8.38 -7.65
C SER A 6 -44.72 -7.96 -7.91
N THR A 7 -44.38 -7.73 -9.17
CA THR A 7 -43.13 -7.01 -9.50
C THR A 7 -43.26 -5.62 -8.87
N PRO A 8 -42.32 -5.17 -8.00
CA PRO A 8 -42.40 -3.84 -7.45
C PRO A 8 -42.19 -2.84 -8.58
N GLN A 9 -43.29 -2.19 -8.97
CA GLN A 9 -43.27 -1.10 -9.95
C GLN A 9 -42.54 0.07 -9.28
N VAL A 10 -41.25 0.19 -9.57
CA VAL A 10 -40.43 1.31 -9.11
C VAL A 10 -41.07 2.58 -9.68
N PRO A 11 -41.50 3.53 -8.83
CA PRO A 11 -42.11 4.76 -9.33
C PRO A 11 -41.06 5.48 -10.17
N ILE A 12 -41.40 5.71 -11.45
CA ILE A 12 -40.55 6.49 -12.35
C ILE A 12 -40.53 7.90 -11.78
N PRO A 13 -39.39 8.41 -11.28
CA PRO A 13 -39.34 9.77 -10.81
C PRO A 13 -39.63 10.70 -12.00
N GLU A 14 -40.37 11.79 -11.79
CA GLU A 14 -40.74 12.77 -12.84
C GLU A 14 -39.51 13.30 -13.60
N THR A 15 -38.32 13.17 -13.01
CA THR A 15 -37.03 13.49 -13.59
C THR A 15 -36.59 12.55 -14.71
N HIS A 16 -36.95 11.26 -14.72
CA HIS A 16 -36.47 10.31 -15.73
C HIS A 16 -37.13 10.53 -17.09
N ALA A 17 -38.44 10.80 -17.13
CA ALA A 17 -39.14 11.12 -18.37
C ALA A 17 -38.65 12.47 -18.93
N ALA A 18 -38.46 13.48 -18.08
CA ALA A 18 -37.88 14.76 -18.47
C ALA A 18 -36.45 14.61 -19.01
N GLN A 19 -35.62 13.77 -18.38
CA GLN A 19 -34.27 13.45 -18.86
C GLN A 19 -34.26 12.76 -20.22
N GLN A 20 -35.17 11.80 -20.45
CA GLN A 20 -35.30 11.14 -21.75
C GLN A 20 -35.71 12.11 -22.86
N VAL A 21 -36.69 12.97 -22.57
CA VAL A 21 -37.12 14.02 -23.50
C VAL A 21 -35.98 15.00 -23.77
N ALA A 22 -35.26 15.44 -22.74
CA ALA A 22 -34.10 16.31 -22.89
C ALA A 22 -33.00 15.67 -23.76
N TYR A 23 -32.70 14.40 -23.54
CA TYR A 23 -31.71 13.66 -24.34
C TYR A 23 -32.14 13.52 -25.81
N ALA A 24 -33.40 13.16 -26.07
CA ALA A 24 -33.94 13.09 -27.43
C ALA A 24 -33.87 14.45 -28.14
N TRP A 25 -34.22 15.53 -27.44
CA TRP A 25 -34.09 16.90 -27.94
C TRP A 25 -32.64 17.29 -28.20
N GLN A 26 -31.68 16.90 -27.36
CA GLN A 26 -30.26 17.16 -27.59
C GLN A 26 -29.76 16.48 -28.87
N ILE A 27 -30.16 15.22 -29.11
CA ILE A 27 -29.81 14.51 -30.35
C ILE A 27 -30.41 15.21 -31.56
N ALA A 28 -31.71 15.53 -31.52
CA ALA A 28 -32.40 16.20 -32.62
C ALA A 28 -31.84 17.60 -32.89
N ALA A 29 -31.53 18.37 -31.85
CA ALA A 29 -30.92 19.69 -31.96
C ALA A 29 -29.51 19.62 -32.52
N ARG A 30 -28.71 18.61 -32.13
CA ARG A 30 -27.38 18.37 -32.71
C ARG A 30 -27.48 18.07 -34.20
N ASP A 31 -28.39 17.19 -34.60
CA ASP A 31 -28.60 16.87 -36.03
C ASP A 31 -29.06 18.11 -36.81
N LEU A 32 -29.99 18.90 -36.23
CA LEU A 32 -30.45 20.16 -36.80
C LEU A 32 -29.32 21.19 -36.95
N ARG A 33 -28.39 21.26 -35.98
CA ARG A 33 -27.22 22.16 -36.04
C ARG A 33 -26.34 21.88 -37.26
N PHE A 34 -26.21 20.61 -37.65
CA PHE A 34 -25.40 20.22 -38.81
C PHE A 34 -26.16 20.27 -40.14
N THR A 35 -27.44 19.92 -40.14
CA THR A 35 -28.25 19.86 -41.38
C THR A 35 -28.89 21.20 -41.75
N HIS A 36 -29.33 21.99 -40.78
CA HIS A 36 -30.05 23.27 -40.98
C HIS A 36 -29.63 24.31 -39.92
N PRO A 37 -28.42 24.90 -40.05
CA PRO A 37 -27.83 25.76 -39.02
C PRO A 37 -28.66 27.03 -38.73
N GLU A 38 -29.36 27.57 -39.72
CA GLU A 38 -30.21 28.75 -39.55
C GLU A 38 -31.44 28.47 -38.67
N LEU A 39 -32.09 27.32 -38.86
CA LEU A 39 -33.22 26.90 -38.03
C LEU A 39 -32.77 26.59 -36.60
N HIS A 40 -31.60 25.97 -36.45
CA HIS A 40 -31.00 25.76 -35.14
C HIS A 40 -30.76 27.09 -34.42
N ALA A 41 -30.17 28.09 -35.09
CA ALA A 41 -29.93 29.41 -34.49
C ALA A 41 -31.23 30.11 -34.05
N GLN A 42 -32.28 30.07 -34.89
CA GLN A 42 -33.60 30.64 -34.53
C GLN A 42 -34.25 29.90 -33.35
N MET A 43 -34.11 28.57 -33.31
CA MET A 43 -34.60 27.75 -32.20
C MET A 43 -33.85 28.08 -30.90
N THR A 44 -32.52 28.17 -30.94
CA THR A 44 -31.70 28.58 -29.78
C THR A 44 -32.10 29.96 -29.27
N GLU A 45 -32.34 30.93 -30.15
CA GLU A 45 -32.81 32.28 -29.78
C GLU A 45 -34.17 32.23 -29.05
N LYS A 46 -35.11 31.44 -29.57
CA LYS A 46 -36.43 31.26 -28.93
C LYS A 46 -36.33 30.57 -27.58
N VAL A 47 -35.50 29.52 -27.48
CA VAL A 47 -35.25 28.81 -26.22
C VAL A 47 -34.63 29.75 -25.19
N ARG A 48 -33.66 30.57 -25.59
CA ARG A 48 -33.04 31.58 -24.73
C ARG A 48 -34.07 32.53 -24.14
N LYS A 49 -34.97 33.07 -24.99
CA LYS A 49 -36.06 33.96 -24.56
C LYS A 49 -37.07 33.28 -23.62
N LEU A 50 -37.39 32.02 -23.87
CA LEU A 50 -38.34 31.26 -23.05
C LEU A 50 -37.77 30.88 -21.68
N LEU A 51 -36.47 30.64 -21.61
CA LEU A 51 -35.76 30.32 -20.36
C LEU A 51 -35.35 31.56 -19.57
N ASP A 52 -35.56 32.77 -20.11
CA ASP A 52 -35.10 34.05 -19.54
C ASP A 52 -33.60 34.01 -19.16
N ALA A 53 -32.80 33.29 -19.94
CA ALA A 53 -31.39 33.06 -19.69
C ALA A 53 -30.55 33.88 -20.68
N GLU A 54 -29.63 34.72 -20.23
CA GLU A 54 -28.84 35.57 -21.13
C GLU A 54 -27.76 34.77 -21.91
N VAL A 55 -27.27 33.69 -21.31
CA VAL A 55 -26.29 32.76 -21.88
C VAL A 55 -26.73 31.33 -21.56
N LEU A 56 -26.70 30.45 -22.55
CA LEU A 56 -26.85 29.01 -22.37
C LEU A 56 -25.45 28.42 -22.53
N ASP A 57 -24.83 28.05 -21.41
CA ASP A 57 -23.57 27.32 -21.44
C ASP A 57 -23.78 25.98 -22.14
N ASP A 58 -22.82 25.57 -22.98
CA ASP A 58 -22.89 24.27 -23.65
C ASP A 58 -22.73 23.18 -22.58
N PRO A 59 -23.77 22.36 -22.32
CA PRO A 59 -23.71 21.36 -21.26
C PRO A 59 -22.58 20.35 -21.51
N ALA A 60 -22.15 20.15 -22.77
CA ALA A 60 -21.01 19.29 -23.06
C ALA A 60 -19.69 19.86 -22.50
N ILE A 61 -19.52 21.18 -22.55
CA ILE A 61 -18.32 21.87 -22.01
C ILE A 61 -18.34 21.85 -20.49
N GLU A 62 -19.49 22.09 -19.88
CA GLU A 62 -19.64 22.01 -18.42
C GLU A 62 -19.37 20.59 -17.91
N ILE A 63 -19.94 19.57 -18.57
CA ILE A 63 -19.68 18.16 -18.24
C ILE A 63 -18.19 17.84 -18.37
N GLN A 64 -17.52 18.28 -19.44
CA GLN A 64 -16.08 18.05 -19.62
C GLN A 64 -15.26 18.72 -18.52
N LYS A 65 -15.61 19.95 -18.14
CA LYS A 65 -14.96 20.67 -17.04
C LYS A 65 -15.15 19.94 -15.70
N LEU A 66 -16.36 19.56 -15.37
CA LEU A 66 -16.67 18.82 -14.14
C LEU A 66 -15.98 17.45 -14.10
N GLN A 67 -15.87 16.77 -15.24
CA GLN A 67 -15.10 15.53 -15.36
C GLN A 67 -13.61 15.76 -15.11
N ALA A 68 -13.04 16.83 -15.68
CA ALA A 68 -11.64 17.20 -15.44
C ALA A 68 -11.39 17.51 -13.96
N GLU A 69 -12.27 18.29 -13.32
CA GLU A 69 -12.18 18.62 -11.89
C GLU A 69 -12.31 17.35 -11.01
N HIS A 70 -13.25 16.47 -11.33
CA HIS A 70 -13.44 15.20 -10.62
C HIS A 70 -12.23 14.27 -10.75
N THR A 71 -11.66 14.15 -11.96
CA THR A 71 -10.45 13.34 -12.17
C THR A 71 -9.25 13.92 -11.42
N ALA A 72 -9.04 15.23 -11.44
CA ALA A 72 -7.99 15.89 -10.68
C ALA A 72 -8.16 15.65 -9.17
N ALA A 73 -9.38 15.83 -8.64
CA ALA A 73 -9.68 15.57 -7.23
C ALA A 73 -9.48 14.09 -6.85
N SER A 74 -9.84 13.16 -7.74
CA SER A 74 -9.66 11.73 -7.51
C SER A 74 -8.18 11.37 -7.44
N LEU A 75 -7.36 11.88 -8.37
CA LEU A 75 -5.92 11.66 -8.37
C LEU A 75 -5.25 12.23 -7.10
N MET A 76 -5.67 13.42 -6.66
CA MET A 76 -5.18 14.00 -5.40
C MET A 76 -5.56 13.13 -4.20
N SER A 77 -6.81 12.63 -4.14
CA SER A 77 -7.25 11.74 -3.06
C SER A 77 -6.48 10.44 -3.03
N GLU A 78 -6.19 9.85 -4.19
CA GLU A 78 -5.35 8.65 -4.30
C GLU A 78 -3.92 8.89 -3.83
N GLY A 79 -3.32 10.03 -4.20
CA GLY A 79 -2.00 10.43 -3.71
C GLY A 79 -1.94 10.51 -2.19
N LEU A 80 -2.88 11.24 -1.59
CA LEU A 80 -2.96 11.36 -0.13
C LEU A 80 -3.22 10.01 0.56
N ARG A 81 -4.00 9.12 -0.05
CA ARG A 81 -4.22 7.76 0.48
C ARG A 81 -2.92 6.95 0.49
N ARG A 82 -2.12 7.02 -0.58
CA ARG A 82 -0.80 6.34 -0.65
C ARG A 82 0.14 6.88 0.42
N GLU A 83 0.27 8.19 0.56
CA GLU A 83 1.10 8.80 1.61
C GLU A 83 0.65 8.37 3.02
N LEU A 84 -0.66 8.31 3.26
CA LEU A 84 -1.22 7.86 4.53
C LEU A 84 -0.86 6.39 4.80
N ASP A 85 -1.00 5.52 3.80
CA ASP A 85 -0.68 4.10 3.95
C ASP A 85 0.83 3.86 4.13
N GLU A 86 1.69 4.62 3.45
CA GLU A 86 3.14 4.62 3.68
C GLU A 86 3.48 5.02 5.13
N LEU A 87 2.88 6.09 5.65
CA LEU A 87 3.08 6.52 7.04
C LEU A 87 2.58 5.47 8.04
N ARG A 88 1.45 4.81 7.76
CA ARG A 88 0.93 3.73 8.60
C ARG A 88 1.86 2.52 8.60
N GLN A 89 2.43 2.18 7.46
CA GLN A 89 3.39 1.09 7.35
C GLN A 89 4.68 1.43 8.11
N ALA A 90 5.21 2.63 7.94
CA ALA A 90 6.39 3.09 8.68
C ALA A 90 6.16 3.04 10.21
N LEU A 91 4.97 3.44 10.68
CA LEU A 91 4.60 3.27 12.08
C LEU A 91 4.55 1.79 12.48
N ALA A 92 4.01 0.91 11.64
CA ALA A 92 3.93 -0.52 11.91
C ALA A 92 5.30 -1.20 11.99
N ASP A 93 6.25 -0.78 11.17
CA ASP A 93 7.63 -1.28 11.19
C ASP A 93 8.38 -0.81 12.45
N ALA A 94 8.15 0.43 12.87
CA ALA A 94 8.72 1.01 14.09
C ALA A 94 8.12 0.41 15.37
N VAL A 95 6.82 0.10 15.37
CA VAL A 95 6.10 -0.48 16.51
C VAL A 95 5.30 -1.71 16.10
N PRO A 96 5.96 -2.88 16.08
CA PRO A 96 5.32 -4.16 15.78
C PRO A 96 4.46 -4.66 16.96
N GLY A 97 3.61 -5.65 16.72
CA GLY A 97 2.91 -6.38 17.79
C GLY A 97 1.50 -5.90 18.15
N ILE A 98 0.93 -4.96 17.38
CA ILE A 98 -0.51 -4.64 17.47
C ILE A 98 -1.31 -5.63 16.62
N ASP A 99 -2.39 -6.18 17.18
CA ASP A 99 -3.29 -7.14 16.52
C ASP A 99 -3.84 -6.56 15.20
N ALA A 100 -3.76 -7.37 14.13
CA ALA A 100 -4.27 -7.05 12.80
C ALA A 100 -5.80 -6.86 12.75
N LYS A 101 -6.53 -7.33 13.77
CA LYS A 101 -7.98 -7.11 13.92
C LYS A 101 -8.33 -5.67 14.28
N VAL A 102 -7.37 -4.89 14.80
CA VAL A 102 -7.59 -3.48 15.15
C VAL A 102 -7.65 -2.65 13.86
N PRO A 103 -8.66 -1.77 13.70
CA PRO A 103 -8.73 -0.89 12.53
C PRO A 103 -7.45 -0.08 12.34
N ALA A 104 -6.98 0.05 11.10
CA ALA A 104 -5.67 0.63 10.78
C ALA A 104 -5.45 2.03 11.38
N ALA A 105 -6.48 2.87 11.41
CA ALA A 105 -6.41 4.20 12.01
C ALA A 105 -6.22 4.16 13.54
N GLU A 106 -6.87 3.22 14.22
CA GLU A 106 -6.74 3.03 15.66
C GLU A 106 -5.39 2.39 16.01
N ALA A 107 -4.97 1.40 15.24
CA ALA A 107 -3.65 0.80 15.38
C ALA A 107 -2.54 1.84 15.23
N ALA A 108 -2.62 2.75 14.24
CA ALA A 108 -1.67 3.85 14.09
C ALA A 108 -1.64 4.79 15.31
N ARG A 109 -2.79 5.13 15.90
CA ARG A 109 -2.87 5.95 17.12
C ARG A 109 -2.23 5.26 18.33
N LEU A 110 -2.46 3.95 18.47
CA LEU A 110 -1.84 3.14 19.54
C LEU A 110 -0.32 3.11 19.38
N ARG A 111 0.20 2.90 18.16
CA ARG A 111 1.64 2.95 17.88
C ARG A 111 2.25 4.30 18.23
N MET A 112 1.60 5.39 17.82
CA MET A 112 2.06 6.74 18.14
C MET A 112 2.13 6.96 19.66
N ARG A 113 1.13 6.49 20.42
CA ARG A 113 1.15 6.57 21.89
C ARG A 113 2.33 5.80 22.48
N GLN A 114 2.60 4.58 22.00
CA GLN A 114 3.74 3.79 22.45
C GLN A 114 5.08 4.46 22.15
N LEU A 115 5.24 5.09 20.97
CA LEU A 115 6.44 5.87 20.62
C LEU A 115 6.63 7.05 21.59
N ILE A 116 5.56 7.79 21.90
CA ILE A 116 5.60 8.92 22.84
C ILE A 116 5.98 8.44 24.25
N GLU A 117 5.40 7.33 24.72
CA GLU A 117 5.70 6.74 26.04
C GLU A 117 7.11 6.15 26.13
N ALA A 118 7.66 5.63 25.04
CA ALA A 118 9.05 5.19 24.98
C ALA A 118 9.98 6.41 25.06
N GLY A 119 9.74 7.42 24.21
CA GLY A 119 10.53 8.65 24.18
C GLY A 119 10.52 9.42 25.51
N SER A 120 9.40 9.44 26.24
CA SER A 120 9.30 10.12 27.53
C SER A 120 10.03 9.40 28.68
N ARG A 121 10.23 8.08 28.57
CA ARG A 121 10.95 7.27 29.56
C ARG A 121 12.47 7.25 29.35
N GLY A 122 12.97 7.86 28.27
CA GLY A 122 14.40 7.81 27.90
C GLY A 122 14.90 6.42 27.50
N SER A 123 14.01 5.42 27.52
CA SER A 123 14.24 4.12 26.92
C SER A 123 13.98 4.30 25.43
N GLY A 124 15.04 4.24 24.62
CA GLY A 124 14.95 4.43 23.17
C GLY A 124 13.80 3.63 22.54
N LEU A 125 13.34 4.09 21.38
CA LEU A 125 12.28 3.42 20.62
C LEU A 125 12.55 1.90 20.58
N PRO A 126 11.53 1.04 20.78
CA PRO A 126 11.70 -0.38 20.52
C PRO A 126 12.25 -0.52 19.10
N ALA A 127 13.41 -1.19 18.97
CA ALA A 127 14.10 -1.30 17.70
C ALA A 127 13.12 -1.85 16.63
N PRO A 128 13.11 -1.27 15.41
CA PRO A 128 12.21 -1.69 14.36
C PRO A 128 12.33 -3.19 14.14
N ALA A 129 11.20 -3.85 13.86
CA ALA A 129 11.21 -5.25 13.43
C ALA A 129 11.72 -5.36 11.99
N HIS A 130 12.94 -4.89 11.72
CA HIS A 130 13.78 -5.71 10.88
C HIS A 130 13.85 -7.07 11.56
N LYS A 131 13.63 -8.13 10.79
CA LYS A 131 13.84 -9.52 11.23
C LYS A 131 15.00 -9.53 12.21
N ARG A 132 14.70 -9.70 13.49
CA ARG A 132 15.73 -9.94 14.49
C ARG A 132 16.38 -11.25 14.05
N GLY A 133 17.50 -11.15 13.33
CA GLY A 133 18.66 -11.88 13.80
C GLY A 133 18.74 -11.56 15.28
N GLY A 134 18.78 -12.60 16.11
CA GLY A 134 18.68 -12.49 17.56
C GLY A 134 19.70 -11.51 18.14
N ASP A 135 19.71 -11.37 19.46
CA ASP A 135 20.80 -10.73 20.16
C ASP A 135 22.15 -11.16 19.51
N PRO A 136 23.15 -10.30 19.26
CA PRO A 136 24.46 -10.77 18.79
C PRO A 136 25.05 -11.90 19.67
N ALA A 137 24.59 -12.02 20.92
CA ALA A 137 24.84 -13.17 21.80
C ALA A 137 24.04 -14.44 21.44
N ASP A 138 22.81 -14.33 20.91
CA ASP A 138 21.96 -15.43 20.42
C ASP A 138 22.40 -15.97 19.05
N LEU A 139 23.20 -15.20 18.30
CA LEU A 139 23.80 -15.62 17.02
C LEU A 139 25.08 -16.43 17.20
N THR A 140 25.64 -16.45 18.42
CA THR A 140 26.83 -17.22 18.76
C THR A 140 26.45 -18.69 18.93
N PRO A 141 26.88 -19.61 18.05
CA PRO A 141 26.55 -21.02 18.21
C PRO A 141 27.15 -21.55 19.52
N THR A 142 26.33 -22.26 20.29
CA THR A 142 26.82 -22.91 21.52
C THR A 142 27.87 -23.96 21.17
N ARG A 143 28.72 -24.31 22.15
CA ARG A 143 29.73 -25.36 21.98
C ARG A 143 29.15 -26.68 21.46
N GLU A 144 27.93 -27.03 21.90
CA GLU A 144 27.22 -28.22 21.44
C GLU A 144 26.87 -28.16 19.95
N ILE A 145 26.44 -27.00 19.46
CA ILE A 145 26.14 -26.78 18.03
C ILE A 145 27.42 -26.84 17.20
N LEU A 146 28.49 -26.19 17.66
CA LEU A 146 29.79 -26.26 16.99
C LEU A 146 30.31 -27.70 16.91
N GLN A 147 30.17 -28.49 17.98
CA GLN A 147 30.59 -29.89 17.98
C GLN A 147 29.75 -30.72 17.00
N ALA A 148 28.42 -30.56 17.00
CA ALA A 148 27.53 -31.27 16.08
C ALA A 148 27.85 -30.97 14.59
N VAL A 149 28.23 -29.73 14.28
CA VAL A 149 28.63 -29.32 12.92
C VAL A 149 30.04 -29.83 12.57
N ALA A 150 30.99 -29.80 13.51
CA ALA A 150 32.33 -30.35 13.32
C ALA A 150 32.34 -31.87 13.05
N ASP A 151 31.37 -32.57 13.65
CA ASP A 151 31.12 -34.01 13.48
C ASP A 151 30.25 -34.32 12.24
N GLY A 152 29.77 -33.29 11.54
CA GLY A 152 28.96 -33.42 10.32
C GLY A 152 27.52 -33.91 10.56
N THR A 153 27.05 -33.88 11.81
CA THR A 153 25.70 -34.34 12.19
C THR A 153 24.64 -33.24 12.04
N ARG A 154 25.06 -32.00 11.86
CA ARG A 154 24.22 -30.80 11.66
C ARG A 154 24.92 -29.81 10.74
N ASN A 155 24.13 -28.95 10.09
CA ASN A 155 24.60 -27.77 9.36
C ASN A 155 24.26 -26.47 10.10
N PHE A 156 25.05 -25.42 9.84
CA PHE A 156 24.74 -24.09 10.35
C PHE A 156 23.52 -23.50 9.66
N THR A 157 22.73 -22.72 10.41
CA THR A 157 21.80 -21.77 9.79
C THR A 157 22.57 -20.70 9.03
N ARG A 158 21.87 -19.92 8.20
CA ARG A 158 22.51 -18.85 7.43
C ARG A 158 23.17 -17.84 8.38
N GLU A 159 22.48 -17.46 9.44
CA GLU A 159 22.93 -16.48 10.40
C GLU A 159 24.09 -17.00 11.26
N GLU A 160 24.03 -18.26 11.71
CA GLU A 160 25.13 -18.93 12.43
C GLU A 160 26.40 -19.01 11.56
N ARG A 161 26.23 -19.30 10.26
CA ARG A 161 27.33 -19.38 9.30
C ARG A 161 27.98 -18.02 9.06
N GLU A 162 27.18 -16.98 8.84
CA GLU A 162 27.68 -15.61 8.64
C GLU A 162 28.51 -15.15 9.86
N TRP A 163 28.06 -15.49 11.07
CA TRP A 163 28.81 -15.24 12.30
C TRP A 163 30.10 -16.07 12.37
N CYS A 164 30.03 -17.39 12.15
CA CYS A 164 31.19 -18.29 12.22
C CYS A 164 32.29 -17.94 11.20
N VAL A 165 31.91 -17.46 10.02
CA VAL A 165 32.87 -17.01 9.00
C VAL A 165 33.64 -15.79 9.52
N GLY A 166 32.93 -14.81 10.09
CA GLY A 166 33.57 -13.63 10.69
C GLY A 166 34.53 -13.99 11.81
N GLU A 167 34.11 -14.86 12.72
CA GLU A 167 34.92 -15.29 13.86
C GLU A 167 36.15 -16.11 13.41
N ALA A 168 35.98 -17.05 12.47
CA ALA A 168 37.09 -17.83 11.93
C ALA A 168 38.11 -16.96 11.18
N MET A 169 37.68 -15.86 10.55
CA MET A 169 38.62 -14.88 9.98
C MET A 169 39.46 -14.21 11.06
N VAL A 170 38.84 -13.79 12.17
CA VAL A 170 39.56 -13.17 13.30
C VAL A 170 40.54 -14.16 13.92
N LEU A 171 40.11 -15.40 14.18
CA LEU A 171 40.94 -16.46 14.78
C LEU A 171 42.08 -16.92 13.88
N SER A 172 41.90 -16.85 12.56
CA SER A 172 42.97 -17.12 11.59
C SER A 172 43.85 -15.91 11.31
N GLY A 173 43.66 -14.79 12.03
CA GLY A 173 44.42 -13.56 11.84
C GLY A 173 44.27 -12.96 10.44
N PHE A 174 43.08 -13.13 9.82
CA PHE A 174 42.77 -12.74 8.44
C PHE A 174 43.64 -13.40 7.37
N SER A 175 44.32 -14.52 7.70
CA SER A 175 45.08 -15.30 6.72
C SER A 175 44.20 -16.02 5.69
N LYS A 176 42.91 -16.20 6.00
CA LYS A 176 41.91 -16.80 5.12
C LYS A 176 40.77 -15.82 4.81
N THR A 177 40.34 -15.82 3.57
CA THR A 177 39.19 -15.03 3.09
C THR A 177 37.86 -15.76 3.36
N PRO A 178 36.72 -15.05 3.39
CA PRO A 178 35.39 -15.69 3.54
C PRO A 178 35.14 -16.81 2.54
N VAL A 179 35.57 -16.63 1.29
CA VAL A 179 35.36 -17.60 0.22
C VAL A 179 36.16 -18.88 0.49
N GLN A 180 37.43 -18.76 0.88
CA GLN A 180 38.29 -19.90 1.20
C GLN A 180 37.76 -20.69 2.41
N LEU A 181 37.26 -19.99 3.44
CA LEU A 181 36.65 -20.63 4.61
C LEU A 181 35.36 -21.38 4.25
N MET A 182 34.58 -20.86 3.31
CA MET A 182 33.37 -21.52 2.82
C MET A 182 33.67 -22.72 1.93
N GLU A 183 34.76 -22.69 1.17
CA GLU A 183 35.24 -23.83 0.35
C GLU A 183 35.74 -24.99 1.21
N GLU A 184 36.37 -24.69 2.36
CA GLU A 184 36.79 -25.71 3.35
C GLU A 184 35.60 -26.37 4.07
N GLY A 185 34.42 -25.73 4.02
CA GLY A 185 33.16 -26.24 4.52
C GLY A 185 32.86 -25.93 5.99
N GLU A 186 31.58 -26.04 6.35
CA GLU A 186 31.08 -25.77 7.70
C GLU A 186 31.76 -26.59 8.82
N PRO A 187 32.10 -27.88 8.62
CA PRO A 187 32.80 -28.66 9.66
C PRO A 187 34.21 -28.12 9.97
N ALA A 188 34.92 -27.59 8.97
CA ALA A 188 36.24 -27.00 9.16
C ALA A 188 36.14 -25.67 9.91
N LEU A 189 35.16 -24.84 9.56
CA LEU A 189 34.81 -23.61 10.27
C LEU A 189 34.52 -23.86 11.76
N ALA A 190 33.70 -24.85 12.07
CA ALA A 190 33.35 -25.19 13.45
C ALA A 190 34.58 -25.63 14.28
N ARG A 191 35.52 -26.39 13.67
CA ARG A 191 36.75 -26.84 14.35
C ARG A 191 37.71 -25.68 14.68
N ILE A 192 37.82 -24.68 13.80
CA ILE A 192 38.65 -23.49 14.04
C ILE A 192 38.16 -22.76 15.30
N ILE A 193 36.84 -22.59 15.42
CA ILE A 193 36.22 -21.89 16.55
C ILE A 193 36.32 -22.73 17.84
N LEU A 194 36.07 -24.04 17.77
CA LEU A 194 36.20 -24.95 18.92
C LEU A 194 37.64 -24.99 19.46
N ALA A 195 38.64 -24.96 18.59
CA ALA A 195 40.05 -24.97 18.99
C ALA A 195 40.45 -23.70 19.77
N ALA A 196 39.79 -22.56 19.51
CA ALA A 196 40.03 -21.31 20.23
C ALA A 196 39.25 -21.20 21.55
N GLN A 197 38.21 -22.02 21.74
CA GLN A 197 37.39 -22.06 22.97
C GLN A 197 37.87 -23.11 24.00
N ALA A 198 38.92 -23.88 23.67
CA ALA A 198 39.54 -24.89 24.55
C ALA A 198 40.57 -24.27 25.49
#